data_AF-A0A2T2R2K5-F1
#
_entry.id   AF-A0A2T2R2K5-F1
#
_cell.length_a   1.000
_cell.length_b   1.000
_cell.length_c   1.000
_cell.angle_alpha   90.00
_cell.angle_beta   90.00
_cell.angle_gamma   90.00
#
_symmetry.space_group_name_H-M   'P 1'
#
loop_
_entity.id
_entity.type
_entity.pdbx_description
1 polymer ?
#
loop_
_entity_poly.entity_id
_entity_poly.type
_entity_poly.pdbx_seq_one_letter_code
_entity_poly.pdbx_strand_id
1 'polypeptide(L)'
;MNKITLIIASVLSIIAGLLHATIVAFQHIATPPLETIFFLTGGIVQFGLGVLVLSSKKVKHAGALFVVNGALSSVWVLTRAFRAPFMDSPEGIGTLGLSVFLLQLGSMLSIGIWKWLQRYSIKEKHGYSYAAVIVGVVVLSLLSGSFVYASGGLGEVVMPNRNLEHNHAHGGHSS
;
A
#
# COMPACT_ATOMS: atom_id res chain seq x y z
N MET A 1 7.44 -4.69 -21.41
CA MET A 1 6.21 -4.10 -20.83
C MET A 1 5.53 -3.22 -21.85
N ASN A 2 4.20 -3.31 -22.01
CA ASN A 2 3.48 -2.32 -22.82
C ASN A 2 3.64 -0.95 -22.14
N LYS A 3 4.05 0.06 -22.91
CA LYS A 3 4.27 1.42 -22.44
C LYS A 3 3.01 2.01 -21.79
N ILE A 4 1.83 1.70 -22.35
CA ILE A 4 0.54 2.18 -21.84
C ILE A 4 0.27 1.62 -20.44
N THR A 5 0.46 0.32 -20.25
CA THR A 5 0.31 -0.31 -18.92
C THR A 5 1.23 0.31 -17.88
N LEU A 6 2.51 0.54 -18.24
CA LEU A 6 3.47 1.19 -17.35
C LEU A 6 3.02 2.60 -16.97
N ILE A 7 2.51 3.37 -17.94
CA ILE A 7 2.03 4.73 -17.70
C ILE A 7 0.82 4.69 -16.76
N ILE A 8 -0.18 3.86 -17.03
CA ILE A 8 -1.38 3.74 -16.19
C ILE A 8 -0.99 3.35 -14.77
N ALA A 9 -0.21 2.28 -14.60
CA ALA A 9 0.22 1.82 -13.29
C ALA A 9 1.01 2.89 -12.52
N SER A 10 1.88 3.62 -13.22
CA SER A 10 2.70 4.69 -12.62
C SER A 10 1.83 5.87 -12.20
N VAL A 11 0.92 6.34 -13.05
CA VAL A 11 0.03 7.47 -12.75
C VAL A 11 -0.86 7.16 -11.55
N LEU A 12 -1.48 5.97 -11.52
CA LEU A 12 -2.30 5.54 -10.39
C LEU A 12 -1.49 5.50 -9.09
N SER A 13 -0.27 4.96 -9.14
CA SER A 13 0.60 4.91 -7.96
C SER A 13 1.12 6.29 -7.54
N ILE A 14 1.37 7.20 -8.48
CA ILE A 14 1.77 8.58 -8.19
C ILE A 14 0.64 9.29 -7.44
N ILE A 15 -0.60 9.19 -7.94
CA ILE A 15 -1.76 9.82 -7.30
C ILE A 15 -1.98 9.22 -5.91
N ALA A 16 -1.94 7.89 -5.76
CA ALA A 16 -2.06 7.24 -4.45
C ALA A 16 -0.94 7.67 -3.48
N GLY A 17 0.31 7.75 -3.96
CA GLY A 17 1.46 8.19 -3.16
C GLY A 17 1.31 9.65 -2.69
N LEU A 18 0.83 10.54 -3.56
CA LEU A 18 0.52 11.92 -3.19
C LEU A 18 -0.59 11.98 -2.12
N LEU A 19 -1.67 11.23 -2.29
CA LEU A 19 -2.77 11.19 -1.32
C LEU A 19 -2.30 10.67 0.05
N HIS A 20 -1.46 9.62 0.07
CA HIS A 20 -0.83 9.13 1.29
C HIS A 20 0.04 10.18 1.97
N ALA A 21 0.98 10.78 1.22
CA ALA A 21 1.95 11.71 1.77
C ALA A 21 1.35 13.04 2.22
N THR A 22 0.19 13.41 1.66
CA THR A 22 -0.50 14.66 2.00
C THR A 22 -1.73 14.36 2.85
N ILE A 23 -2.86 14.05 2.23
CA ILE A 23 -4.16 14.02 2.91
C ILE A 23 -4.20 12.96 4.01
N VAL A 24 -3.79 11.73 3.73
CA VAL A 24 -3.87 10.64 4.73
C VAL A 24 -2.89 10.88 5.87
N ALA A 25 -1.65 11.29 5.60
CA ALA A 25 -0.70 11.64 6.65
C ALA A 25 -1.23 12.79 7.54
N PHE A 26 -1.81 13.84 6.96
CA PHE A 26 -2.40 14.93 7.74
C PHE A 26 -3.61 14.51 8.58
N GLN A 27 -4.43 13.55 8.12
CA GLN A 27 -5.52 13.00 8.93
C GLN A 27 -5.02 12.29 10.19
N HIS A 28 -3.79 11.79 10.17
CA HIS A 28 -3.16 11.09 11.29
C HIS A 28 -2.21 11.98 12.08
N ILE A 29 -2.17 13.31 11.83
CA ILE A 29 -1.25 14.21 12.54
C ILE A 29 -1.55 14.31 14.04
N ALA A 30 -2.80 14.06 14.42
CA ALA A 30 -3.26 14.03 15.81
C ALA A 30 -3.10 12.64 16.46
N THR A 31 -2.84 11.58 15.67
CA THR A 31 -2.58 10.22 16.17
C THR A 31 -1.09 10.08 16.53
N PRO A 32 -0.60 8.92 17.02
CA PRO A 32 0.83 8.75 17.29
C PRO A 32 1.69 9.16 16.09
N PRO A 33 2.82 9.87 16.31
CA PRO A 33 3.64 10.39 15.22
C PRO A 33 4.12 9.29 14.25
N LEU A 34 4.17 8.04 14.72
CA LEU A 34 4.53 6.88 13.90
C LEU A 34 3.56 6.63 12.73
N GLU A 35 2.25 6.85 12.90
CA GLU A 35 1.27 6.67 11.82
C GLU A 35 1.44 7.75 10.75
N THR A 36 1.57 9.01 11.17
CA THR A 36 1.89 10.12 10.26
C THR A 36 3.17 9.86 9.48
N ILE A 37 4.23 9.45 10.17
CA ILE A 37 5.52 9.12 9.55
C ILE A 37 5.36 7.93 8.59
N PHE A 38 4.59 6.91 8.95
CA PHE A 38 4.31 5.77 8.09
C PHE A 38 3.62 6.19 6.78
N PHE A 39 2.53 6.94 6.85
CA PHE A 39 1.82 7.38 5.64
C PHE A 39 2.66 8.36 4.81
N LEU A 40 3.40 9.25 5.47
CA LEU A 40 4.29 10.19 4.79
C LEU A 40 5.42 9.46 4.04
N THR A 41 6.15 8.59 4.73
CA THR A 41 7.28 7.85 4.14
C THR A 41 6.80 6.85 3.09
N GLY A 42 5.73 6.10 3.37
CA GLY A 42 5.09 5.19 2.42
C GLY A 42 4.61 5.93 1.17
N GLY A 43 3.97 7.08 1.32
CA GLY A 43 3.52 7.93 0.21
C GLY A 43 4.67 8.46 -0.64
N ILE A 44 5.76 8.93 -0.02
CA ILE A 44 6.96 9.40 -0.73
C ILE A 44 7.61 8.26 -1.53
N VAL A 45 7.78 7.09 -0.92
CA VAL A 45 8.36 5.90 -1.60
C VAL A 45 7.47 5.48 -2.76
N GLN A 46 6.16 5.42 -2.56
CA GLN A 46 5.17 5.05 -3.57
C GLN A 46 5.16 6.05 -4.74
N PHE A 47 5.22 7.36 -4.45
CA PHE A 47 5.34 8.42 -5.45
C PHE A 47 6.65 8.31 -6.23
N GLY A 48 7.78 8.22 -5.54
CA GLY A 48 9.11 8.15 -6.14
C GLY A 48 9.27 6.92 -7.05
N LEU A 49 8.76 5.76 -6.63
CA LEU A 49 8.73 4.56 -7.47
C LEU A 49 7.84 4.74 -8.69
N GLY A 50 6.67 5.37 -8.54
CA GLY A 50 5.78 5.68 -9.67
C GLY A 50 6.49 6.56 -10.71
N VAL A 51 7.15 7.64 -10.27
CA VAL A 51 7.95 8.51 -11.16
C VAL A 51 9.11 7.73 -11.80
N LEU A 52 9.83 6.93 -11.02
CA LEU A 52 10.96 6.14 -11.53
C LEU A 52 10.52 5.14 -12.61
N VAL A 53 9.38 4.46 -12.42
CA VAL A 53 8.81 3.53 -13.39
C VAL A 53 8.39 4.27 -14.66
N LEU A 54 7.76 5.44 -14.50
CA LEU A 54 7.32 6.28 -15.62
C LEU A 54 8.49 6.75 -16.48
N SER A 55 9.58 7.22 -15.86
CA SER A 55 10.75 7.75 -16.56
C SER A 55 11.63 6.65 -17.15
N SER A 56 11.93 5.60 -16.37
CA SER A 56 12.88 4.56 -16.81
C SER A 56 12.25 3.46 -17.66
N LYS A 57 10.94 3.22 -17.51
CA LYS A 57 10.18 2.15 -18.19
C LYS A 57 10.78 0.74 -17.99
N LYS A 58 11.60 0.53 -16.95
CA LYS A 58 12.28 -0.75 -16.65
C LYS A 58 11.36 -1.68 -15.86
N VAL A 59 11.28 -2.94 -16.28
CA VAL A 59 10.41 -3.97 -15.66
C VAL A 59 10.75 -4.22 -14.19
N LYS A 60 12.04 -4.16 -13.81
CA LYS A 60 12.46 -4.37 -12.42
C LYS A 60 11.85 -3.36 -11.44
N HIS A 61 11.69 -2.11 -11.87
CA HIS A 61 11.10 -1.06 -11.04
C HIS A 61 9.58 -1.27 -10.89
N ALA A 62 8.92 -1.83 -11.90
CA ALA A 62 7.51 -2.19 -11.81
C ALA A 62 7.24 -3.34 -10.83
N GLY A 63 8.20 -4.25 -10.65
CA GLY A 63 8.14 -5.25 -9.58
C GLY A 63 8.13 -4.60 -8.20
N ALA A 64 9.06 -3.68 -7.93
CA ALA A 64 9.09 -2.92 -6.68
C ALA A 64 7.82 -2.08 -6.46
N LEU A 65 7.32 -1.44 -7.52
CA LEU A 65 6.06 -0.68 -7.49
C LEU A 65 4.88 -1.57 -7.09
N PHE A 66 4.78 -2.78 -7.65
CA PHE A 66 3.76 -3.75 -7.30
C PHE A 66 3.87 -4.14 -5.81
N VAL A 67 5.09 -4.45 -5.34
CA VAL A 67 5.31 -4.84 -3.94
C VAL A 67 4.82 -3.76 -2.99
N VAL A 68 5.21 -2.50 -3.23
CA VAL A 68 4.83 -1.37 -2.38
C VAL A 68 3.32 -1.12 -2.39
N ASN A 69 2.69 -1.08 -3.56
CA ASN A 69 1.23 -0.91 -3.64
C ASN A 69 0.52 -2.08 -2.93
N GLY A 70 0.97 -3.31 -3.14
CA GLY A 70 0.39 -4.48 -2.48
C GLY A 70 0.60 -4.52 -0.98
N ALA A 71 1.75 -4.07 -0.48
CA ALA A 71 2.01 -3.97 0.95
C ALA A 71 1.06 -2.96 1.61
N LEU A 72 0.92 -1.76 1.02
CA LEU A 72 0.01 -0.72 1.51
C LEU A 72 -1.46 -1.14 1.42
N SER A 73 -1.86 -1.81 0.33
CA SER A 73 -3.20 -2.39 0.19
C SER A 73 -3.46 -3.49 1.22
N SER A 74 -2.45 -4.31 1.52
CA SER A 74 -2.56 -5.34 2.55
C SER A 74 -2.72 -4.74 3.94
N VAL A 75 -1.94 -3.71 4.28
CA VAL A 75 -2.12 -2.95 5.53
C VAL A 75 -3.54 -2.39 5.62
N TRP A 76 -4.03 -1.76 4.55
CA TRP A 76 -5.41 -1.26 4.51
C TRP A 76 -6.43 -2.36 4.79
N VAL A 77 -6.33 -3.52 4.14
CA VAL A 77 -7.23 -4.65 4.40
C VAL A 77 -7.12 -5.15 5.84
N LEU A 78 -5.90 -5.30 6.37
CA LEU A 78 -5.66 -5.81 7.72
C LEU A 78 -6.24 -4.89 8.79
N THR A 79 -6.11 -3.56 8.67
CA THR A 79 -6.68 -2.64 9.66
C THR A 79 -8.21 -2.52 9.59
N ARG A 80 -8.86 -3.03 8.53
CA ARG A 80 -10.34 -3.18 8.44
C ARG A 80 -10.83 -4.56 8.89
N ALA A 81 -10.02 -5.60 8.69
CA ALA A 81 -10.39 -6.96 9.07
C ALA A 81 -10.10 -7.24 10.56
N PHE A 82 -9.08 -6.59 11.11
CA PHE A 82 -8.61 -6.76 12.47
C PHE A 82 -8.48 -5.41 13.17
N ARG A 83 -8.24 -5.43 14.48
CA ARG A 83 -7.98 -4.24 15.30
C ARG A 83 -6.83 -3.44 14.68
N ALA A 84 -7.04 -2.16 14.40
CA ALA A 84 -5.95 -1.31 13.92
C ALA A 84 -4.95 -1.06 15.05
N PRO A 85 -3.63 -0.94 14.77
CA PRO A 85 -2.67 -0.54 15.78
C PRO A 85 -3.12 0.77 16.46
N PHE A 86 -2.95 0.87 17.78
CA PHE A 86 -3.34 2.05 18.59
C PHE A 86 -4.85 2.35 18.64
N MET A 87 -5.69 1.45 18.13
CA MET A 87 -7.14 1.52 18.25
C MET A 87 -7.68 0.24 18.89
N ASP A 88 -8.82 0.33 19.58
CA ASP A 88 -9.48 -0.85 20.19
C ASP A 88 -10.41 -1.60 19.22
N SER A 89 -10.64 -1.05 18.02
CA SER A 89 -11.52 -1.62 17.00
C SER A 89 -10.85 -1.61 15.61
N PRO A 90 -11.40 -2.35 14.64
CA PRO A 90 -11.06 -2.15 13.24
C PRO A 90 -11.34 -0.72 12.78
N GLU A 91 -10.58 -0.23 11.82
CA GLU A 91 -10.82 1.04 11.14
C GLU A 91 -12.08 1.00 10.27
N GLY A 92 -12.76 2.13 10.14
CA GLY A 92 -13.87 2.29 9.22
C GLY A 92 -13.45 2.30 7.73
N ILE A 93 -14.41 1.99 6.85
CA ILE A 93 -14.27 2.14 5.40
C ILE A 93 -14.67 3.58 5.02
N GLY A 94 -13.73 4.50 5.12
CA GLY A 94 -13.90 5.87 4.63
C GLY A 94 -13.72 5.97 3.12
N THR A 95 -14.40 6.93 2.48
CA THR A 95 -14.34 7.17 1.02
C THR A 95 -12.92 7.44 0.53
N LEU A 96 -12.11 8.21 1.29
CA LEU A 96 -10.73 8.48 0.94
C LEU A 96 -9.88 7.21 0.97
N GLY A 97 -9.98 6.42 2.05
CA GLY A 97 -9.25 5.16 2.20
C GLY A 97 -9.59 4.17 1.09
N LEU A 98 -10.88 4.02 0.78
CA LEU A 98 -11.33 3.19 -0.34
C LEU A 98 -10.79 3.69 -1.70
N SER A 99 -10.80 5.00 -1.92
CA SER A 99 -10.28 5.59 -3.17
C SER A 99 -8.78 5.31 -3.35
N VAL A 100 -7.98 5.50 -2.29
CA VAL A 100 -6.54 5.21 -2.30
C VAL A 100 -6.28 3.73 -2.51
N PHE A 101 -7.04 2.86 -1.86
CA PHE A 101 -6.98 1.41 -2.05
C PHE A 101 -7.28 1.01 -3.51
N LEU A 102 -8.32 1.58 -4.12
CA LEU A 102 -8.67 1.30 -5.52
C LEU A 102 -7.59 1.77 -6.50
N LEU A 103 -6.93 2.90 -6.23
CA LEU A 103 -5.79 3.37 -7.04
C LEU A 103 -4.60 2.40 -6.95
N GLN A 104 -4.27 1.92 -5.75
CA GLN A 104 -3.21 0.93 -5.53
C GLN A 104 -3.52 -0.38 -6.25
N LEU A 105 -4.75 -0.88 -6.08
CA LEU A 105 -5.22 -2.10 -6.71
C LEU A 105 -5.23 -1.97 -8.23
N GLY A 106 -5.69 -0.84 -8.77
CA GLY A 106 -5.64 -0.55 -10.21
C GLY A 106 -4.21 -0.52 -10.77
N SER A 107 -3.25 0.01 -10.01
CA SER A 107 -1.83 -0.02 -10.37
C SER A 107 -1.30 -1.47 -10.43
N MET A 108 -1.60 -2.27 -9.40
CA MET A 108 -1.21 -3.69 -9.33
C MET A 108 -1.84 -4.52 -10.46
N LEU A 109 -3.15 -4.38 -10.67
CA LEU A 109 -3.89 -5.11 -11.70
C LEU A 109 -3.36 -4.77 -13.10
N SER A 110 -3.04 -3.50 -13.37
CA SER A 110 -2.41 -3.10 -14.63
C SER A 110 -1.11 -3.89 -14.89
N ILE A 111 -0.24 -3.97 -13.89
CA ILE A 111 1.04 -4.72 -13.98
C ILE A 111 0.79 -6.23 -14.09
N GLY A 112 -0.14 -6.77 -13.32
CA GLY A 112 -0.49 -8.19 -13.27
C GLY A 112 -1.09 -8.71 -14.58
N ILE A 113 -2.08 -7.99 -15.12
CA ILE A 113 -2.73 -8.32 -16.41
C ILE A 113 -1.69 -8.35 -17.53
N TRP A 114 -0.77 -7.39 -17.57
CA TRP A 114 0.26 -7.38 -18.61
C TRP A 114 1.22 -8.58 -18.50
N LYS A 115 1.66 -8.93 -17.28
CA LYS A 115 2.51 -10.11 -17.06
C LYS A 115 1.78 -11.39 -17.47
N TRP A 116 0.47 -11.48 -17.20
CA TRP A 116 -0.35 -12.62 -17.60
C TRP A 116 -0.51 -12.69 -19.14
N LEU A 117 -0.76 -11.57 -19.82
CA LEU A 117 -0.82 -11.53 -21.29
C LEU A 117 0.51 -11.92 -21.97
N GLN A 118 1.66 -11.58 -21.37
CA GLN A 118 2.96 -12.01 -21.87
C GLN A 118 3.15 -13.53 -21.84
N ARG A 119 2.54 -14.23 -20.87
CA ARG A 119 2.61 -15.69 -20.74
C ARG A 119 2.06 -16.39 -22.00
N TYR A 120 1.03 -15.82 -22.63
CA TYR A 120 0.44 -16.38 -23.85
C TYR A 120 1.26 -16.09 -25.12
N SER A 121 2.24 -15.18 -25.06
CA SER A 121 3.00 -14.71 -26.22
C SER A 121 4.43 -15.27 -26.31
N ILE A 122 4.98 -15.87 -25.26
CA ILE A 122 6.40 -16.25 -25.21
C ILE A 122 6.54 -17.74 -24.86
N LYS A 123 7.08 -18.53 -25.80
CA LYS A 123 7.57 -19.90 -25.53
C LYS A 123 8.70 -19.81 -24.50
N GLU A 124 8.50 -20.44 -23.34
CA GLU A 124 9.41 -20.36 -22.19
C GLU A 124 10.85 -20.74 -22.58
N LYS A 125 11.79 -19.77 -22.48
CA LYS A 125 13.22 -19.98 -22.79
C LYS A 125 14.11 -20.01 -21.52
N HIS A 126 13.58 -19.64 -20.36
CA HIS A 126 14.28 -19.63 -19.07
C HIS A 126 13.39 -20.21 -17.96
N GLY A 127 13.93 -21.15 -17.19
CA GLY A 127 13.22 -22.17 -16.39
C GLY A 127 12.45 -21.73 -15.15
N TYR A 128 11.99 -20.48 -15.05
CA TYR A 128 11.02 -20.07 -14.05
C TYR A 128 9.70 -19.71 -14.72
N SER A 129 8.63 -20.42 -14.37
CA SER A 129 7.30 -20.10 -14.84
C SER A 129 6.93 -18.67 -14.46
N TYR A 130 6.37 -17.90 -15.40
CA TYR A 130 5.83 -16.57 -15.12
C TYR A 130 4.86 -16.54 -13.92
N ALA A 131 4.16 -17.66 -13.69
CA ALA A 131 3.30 -17.86 -12.53
C ALA A 131 4.09 -17.76 -11.21
N ALA A 132 5.28 -18.36 -11.12
CA ALA A 132 6.12 -18.30 -9.93
C ALA A 132 6.55 -16.84 -9.62
N VAL A 133 6.83 -16.03 -10.65
CA VAL A 133 7.17 -14.61 -10.45
C VAL A 133 5.96 -13.82 -9.95
N ILE A 134 4.76 -14.03 -10.52
CA ILE A 134 3.54 -13.35 -10.07
C ILE A 134 3.22 -13.74 -8.63
N VAL A 135 3.22 -15.05 -8.33
CA VAL A 135 2.99 -15.58 -6.98
C VAL A 135 4.02 -15.02 -6.01
N GLY A 136 5.30 -15.04 -6.35
CA GLY A 136 6.37 -14.51 -5.51
C GLY A 136 6.19 -13.03 -5.17
N VAL A 137 5.78 -12.21 -6.14
CA VAL A 137 5.52 -10.78 -5.91
C VAL A 137 4.26 -10.57 -5.05
N VAL A 138 3.18 -11.34 -5.27
CA VAL A 138 1.96 -11.27 -4.45
C VAL A 138 2.25 -11.70 -3.00
N VAL A 139 2.96 -12.81 -2.82
CA VAL A 139 3.38 -13.28 -1.48
C VAL A 139 4.25 -12.23 -0.81
N LEU A 140 5.21 -11.64 -1.52
CA LEU A 140 6.06 -10.59 -0.96
C LEU A 140 5.26 -9.34 -0.56
N SER A 141 4.25 -8.94 -1.34
CA SER A 141 3.32 -7.86 -0.97
C SER A 141 2.58 -8.15 0.34
N LEU A 142 1.99 -9.35 0.45
CA LEU A 142 1.23 -9.77 1.63
C LEU A 142 2.13 -9.85 2.87
N LEU A 143 3.31 -10.45 2.74
CA LEU A 143 4.28 -10.55 3.83
C LEU A 143 4.76 -9.16 4.27
N SER A 144 5.07 -8.28 3.33
CA SER A 144 5.52 -6.91 3.64
C SER A 144 4.43 -6.12 4.37
N GLY A 145 3.18 -6.20 3.90
CA GLY A 145 2.06 -5.52 4.56
C GLY A 145 1.75 -6.10 5.95
N SER A 146 1.79 -7.43 6.09
CA SER A 146 1.61 -8.09 7.39
C SER A 146 2.71 -7.72 8.38
N PHE A 147 3.95 -7.64 7.91
CA PHE A 147 5.09 -7.22 8.73
C PHE A 147 4.93 -5.77 9.21
N VAL A 148 4.51 -4.86 8.34
CA VAL A 148 4.23 -3.46 8.71
C VAL A 148 3.10 -3.40 9.75
N TYR A 149 2.00 -4.11 9.52
CA TYR A 149 0.88 -4.17 10.46
C TYR A 149 1.32 -4.70 11.85
N ALA A 150 2.07 -5.81 11.87
CA ALA A 150 2.60 -6.38 13.12
C ALA A 150 3.58 -5.42 13.82
N SER A 151 4.40 -4.68 13.06
CA SER A 151 5.30 -3.67 13.61
C SER A 151 4.54 -2.52 14.27
N GLY A 152 3.38 -2.13 13.71
CA GLY A 152 2.48 -1.17 14.34
C GLY A 152 1.97 -1.69 15.69
N GLY A 153 1.53 -2.94 15.76
CA GLY A 153 1.10 -3.58 17.02
C GLY A 153 2.21 -3.67 18.07
N LEU A 154 3.45 -3.93 17.67
CA LEU A 154 4.60 -3.85 18.58
C LEU A 154 4.87 -2.41 19.05
N GLY A 155 4.63 -1.42 18.20
CA GLY A 155 4.71 0.00 18.56
C GLY A 155 3.77 0.37 19.71
N GLU A 156 2.58 -0.23 19.75
CA GLU A 156 1.60 -0.05 20.83
C GLU A 156 2.15 -0.52 22.20
N VAL A 157 2.86 -1.65 22.22
CA VAL A 157 3.49 -2.19 23.45
C VAL A 157 4.54 -1.23 24.01
N VAL A 158 5.27 -0.54 23.13
CA VAL A 158 6.32 0.43 23.52
C VAL A 158 5.72 1.78 23.89
N MET A 159 4.48 2.08 23.48
CA MET A 159 3.79 3.35 23.73
C MET A 159 2.39 3.16 24.38
N PRO A 160 2.29 2.49 25.55
CA PRO A 160 1.02 2.00 26.09
C PRO A 160 0.03 3.07 26.55
N ASN A 161 0.51 4.27 26.94
CA ASN A 161 -0.35 5.33 27.50
C ASN A 161 -1.12 6.15 26.45
N ARG A 162 -0.90 5.92 25.15
CA ARG A 162 -1.50 6.72 24.07
C ARG A 162 -2.89 6.22 23.64
N ASN A 163 -3.22 4.96 23.91
CA ASN A 163 -4.58 4.42 23.69
C ASN A 163 -5.64 5.20 24.49
N LEU A 164 -5.26 5.79 25.63
CA LEU A 164 -6.14 6.61 26.47
C LEU A 164 -6.52 7.95 25.82
N GLU A 165 -5.62 8.59 25.07
CA GLU A 165 -5.90 9.86 24.38
C GLU A 165 -6.84 9.66 23.18
N HIS A 166 -6.73 8.53 22.48
CA HIS A 166 -7.54 8.26 21.30
C HIS A 166 -9.03 8.05 21.66
N ASN A 167 -9.32 7.43 22.81
CA ASN A 167 -10.67 7.24 23.34
C ASN A 167 -11.35 8.56 23.74
N HIS A 168 -10.58 9.58 24.16
CA HIS A 168 -11.14 10.89 24.49
C HIS A 168 -11.45 11.76 23.25
N ALA A 169 -10.73 11.56 22.14
CA ALA A 169 -10.95 12.32 20.90
C ALA A 169 -12.23 11.92 20.13
N HIS A 170 -12.65 10.65 20.23
CA HIS A 170 -13.85 10.14 19.54
C HIS A 170 -15.13 10.11 20.41
N GLY A 171 -15.02 10.35 21.73
CA GLY A 171 -16.16 10.41 22.66
C GLY A 171 -16.92 11.74 22.70
N GLY A 172 -16.56 12.72 21.86
CA GLY A 172 -17.09 14.09 21.91
C GLY A 172 -18.43 14.35 21.21
N HIS A 173 -19.08 13.33 20.63
CA HIS A 173 -20.39 13.48 19.98
C HIS A 173 -21.43 12.55 20.60
N SER A 174 -21.81 12.86 21.84
CA SER A 174 -23.10 12.46 22.40
C SER A 174 -23.76 13.70 23.01
N SER A 175 -24.40 14.48 22.14
CA SER A 175 -25.38 15.52 22.48
C SER A 175 -26.47 15.50 21.43
#